data_AF-A0A2M7TPX9-F1
#
_entry.id   AF-A0A2M7TPX9-F1
#
_cell.length_a   1.000
_cell.length_b   1.000
_cell.length_c   1.000
_cell.angle_alpha   90.00
_cell.angle_beta   90.00
_cell.angle_gamma   90.00
#
_symmetry.space_group_name_H-M   'P 1'
#
loop_
_entity.id
_entity.type
_entity.pdbx_description
1 polymer ?
#
loop_
_entity_poly.entity_id
_entity_poly.type
_entity_poly.pdbx_seq_one_letter_code
_entity_poly.pdbx_strand_id
1 'polypeptide(L)'
;MIKYKFKSHLHQILEEELLAGEKFPHQSSGLFRPSEASAVYYKNEKPKIVGSCARKTYYRLTHTPPTDISRMAHQENRMREGKASEEQVTEDAKKAGIYLANNVPFHKFFGDVGISGEIDAVYSTGRCGGVNYVVEQKSIYGYYAQKDIFGRFLHLGSNPGKPRDSYIMQTALYLRYFSYLPKEDPAYLPFGAIYVRDRGDGHFGVFDTWLEPET
;
A
#
# COMPACT_ATOMS: atom_id res chain seq x y z
N MET A 1 -15.95 14.36 -1.89
CA MET A 1 -15.44 13.57 -0.75
C MET A 1 -16.02 12.16 -0.85
N ILE A 2 -15.25 11.20 -1.33
CA ILE A 2 -15.69 9.81 -1.45
C ILE A 2 -15.41 9.14 -0.11
N LYS A 3 -16.46 8.74 0.60
CA LYS A 3 -16.35 8.00 1.86
C LYS A 3 -16.27 6.51 1.53
N TYR A 4 -15.14 5.88 1.81
CA TYR A 4 -15.01 4.42 1.70
C TYR A 4 -15.58 3.78 2.96
N LYS A 5 -16.79 3.21 2.85
CA LYS A 5 -17.40 2.44 3.92
C LYS A 5 -16.79 1.04 3.92
N PHE A 6 -15.72 0.84 4.69
CA PHE A 6 -15.28 -0.50 5.05
C PHE A 6 -16.24 -1.03 6.12
N LYS A 7 -17.36 -1.63 5.69
CA LYS A 7 -18.06 -2.57 6.57
C LYS A 7 -17.06 -3.68 6.89
N SER A 8 -17.01 -4.07 8.16
CA SER A 8 -16.16 -5.02 8.89
C SER A 8 -15.88 -6.40 8.26
N HIS A 9 -16.16 -6.62 6.98
CA HIS A 9 -15.85 -7.86 6.28
C HIS A 9 -14.36 -8.01 5.94
N LEU A 10 -13.59 -6.92 5.84
CA LEU A 10 -12.14 -7.01 5.62
C LEU A 10 -11.43 -7.63 6.83
N HIS A 11 -11.95 -7.43 8.05
CA HIS A 11 -11.40 -8.02 9.26
C HIS A 11 -11.66 -9.53 9.31
N GLN A 12 -12.86 -9.95 8.91
CA GLN A 12 -13.18 -11.37 8.68
C GLN A 12 -12.39 -11.97 7.51
N ILE A 13 -12.15 -11.26 6.42
CA ILE A 13 -11.34 -11.77 5.28
C ILE A 13 -9.84 -11.81 5.63
N LEU A 14 -9.33 -10.86 6.42
CA LEU A 14 -7.93 -10.87 6.87
C LEU A 14 -7.68 -11.92 7.97
N GLU A 15 -8.68 -12.24 8.81
CA GLU A 15 -8.57 -13.32 9.81
C GLU A 15 -8.98 -14.70 9.26
N GLU A 16 -9.95 -14.80 8.35
CA GLU A 16 -10.46 -16.08 7.82
C GLU A 16 -9.79 -16.48 6.49
N GLU A 17 -9.40 -15.57 5.59
CA GLU A 17 -8.83 -15.96 4.27
C GLU A 17 -7.31 -15.87 4.18
N LEU A 18 -6.64 -15.07 5.00
CA LEU A 18 -5.18 -15.07 5.12
C LEU A 18 -4.66 -16.22 6.01
N LEU A 19 -5.50 -16.75 6.92
CA LEU A 19 -5.18 -17.86 7.83
C LEU A 19 -5.73 -19.23 7.39
N ALA A 20 -6.61 -19.31 6.38
CA ALA A 20 -7.19 -20.59 5.91
C ALA A 20 -6.55 -21.18 4.64
N GLY A 21 -5.45 -20.61 4.14
CA GLY A 21 -4.66 -21.26 3.10
C GLY A 21 -3.96 -22.50 3.64
N GLU A 22 -3.92 -23.60 2.86
CA GLU A 22 -3.17 -24.81 3.22
C GLU A 22 -1.75 -24.46 3.70
N LYS A 23 -1.39 -24.99 4.87
CA LYS A 23 -0.12 -24.74 5.56
C LYS A 23 1.04 -25.12 4.64
N PHE A 24 1.74 -24.12 4.10
CA PHE A 24 2.98 -24.36 3.36
C PHE A 24 4.10 -24.72 4.34
N PRO A 25 4.90 -25.76 4.06
CA PRO A 25 5.95 -26.22 4.96
C PRO A 25 7.02 -25.14 5.12
N HIS A 26 7.32 -24.88 6.38
CA HIS A 26 8.21 -23.85 6.89
C HIS A 26 9.68 -24.19 6.55
N GLN A 27 10.33 -23.44 5.65
CA GLN A 27 11.79 -23.37 5.57
C GLN A 27 12.27 -21.92 5.32
N SER A 28 13.24 -21.52 6.13
CA SER A 28 13.87 -20.21 6.39
C SER A 28 13.50 -18.96 5.54
N SER A 29 13.06 -17.92 6.27
CA SER A 29 12.78 -16.51 5.89
C SER A 29 11.49 -16.19 5.12
N GLY A 30 10.47 -17.08 5.23
CA GLY A 30 9.15 -17.00 4.59
C GLY A 30 8.20 -15.88 5.04
N LEU A 31 8.69 -14.64 5.11
CA LEU A 31 7.89 -13.48 5.45
C LEU A 31 7.18 -12.92 4.20
N PHE A 32 5.89 -12.61 4.35
CA PHE A 32 5.08 -11.97 3.31
C PHE A 32 5.34 -10.48 3.28
N ARG A 33 5.24 -9.89 2.08
CA ARG A 33 5.34 -8.42 1.92
C ARG A 33 3.95 -7.80 1.94
N PRO A 34 3.78 -6.60 2.52
CA PRO A 34 2.51 -5.87 2.50
C PRO A 34 1.99 -5.60 1.08
N SER A 35 2.89 -5.28 0.15
CA SER A 35 2.58 -5.10 -1.28
C SER A 35 2.07 -6.38 -1.97
N GLU A 36 2.21 -7.54 -1.32
CA GLU A 36 1.79 -8.84 -1.83
C GLU A 36 0.43 -9.29 -1.26
N ALA A 37 -0.19 -8.47 -0.43
CA ALA A 37 -1.50 -8.75 0.11
C ALA A 37 -2.54 -8.95 -1.01
N SER A 38 -3.42 -9.90 -0.79
CA SER A 38 -4.56 -10.20 -1.66
C SER A 38 -5.77 -10.55 -0.81
N ALA A 39 -6.95 -10.21 -1.30
CA ALA A 39 -8.21 -10.50 -0.61
C ALA A 39 -9.26 -10.91 -1.63
N VAL A 40 -10.16 -11.82 -1.24
CA VAL A 40 -11.38 -12.06 -1.98
C VAL A 40 -12.46 -11.19 -1.36
N TYR A 41 -13.19 -10.45 -2.18
CA TYR A 41 -14.40 -9.76 -1.73
C TYR A 41 -15.56 -10.13 -2.65
N TYR A 42 -16.75 -10.22 -2.06
CA TYR A 42 -17.95 -10.59 -2.80
C TYR A 42 -18.66 -9.34 -3.28
N LYS A 43 -18.85 -9.22 -4.60
CA LYS A 43 -19.68 -8.16 -5.20
C LYS A 43 -20.81 -8.82 -5.97
N ASN A 44 -22.05 -8.58 -5.52
CA ASN A 44 -23.25 -9.22 -6.07
C ASN A 44 -23.10 -10.75 -6.07
N GLU A 45 -22.71 -11.33 -4.94
CA GLU A 45 -22.51 -12.78 -4.74
C GLU A 45 -21.39 -13.42 -5.57
N LYS A 46 -20.68 -12.64 -6.39
CA LYS A 46 -19.54 -13.12 -7.17
C LYS A 46 -18.23 -12.79 -6.47
N PRO A 47 -17.34 -13.78 -6.24
CA PRO A 47 -16.03 -13.53 -5.67
C PRO A 47 -15.19 -12.71 -6.64
N LYS A 48 -14.50 -11.71 -6.11
CA LYS A 48 -13.52 -10.90 -6.82
C LYS A 48 -12.24 -10.88 -6.02
N ILE A 49 -11.14 -11.20 -6.70
CA ILE A 49 -9.80 -11.16 -6.11
C ILE A 49 -9.19 -9.79 -6.38
N VAL A 50 -8.72 -9.14 -5.32
CA VAL A 50 -7.94 -7.89 -5.39
C VAL A 50 -6.57 -8.09 -4.77
N GLY A 51 -5.62 -7.24 -5.15
CA GLY A 51 -4.26 -7.28 -4.66
C GLY A 51 -3.29 -8.02 -5.57
N SER A 52 -2.26 -8.62 -4.98
CA SER A 52 -1.19 -9.30 -5.72
C SER A 52 -1.55 -10.75 -6.08
N CYS A 53 -0.86 -11.30 -7.07
CA CYS A 53 -1.00 -12.70 -7.44
C CYS A 53 -0.24 -13.60 -6.47
N ALA A 54 -0.94 -14.52 -5.79
CA ALA A 54 -0.31 -15.49 -4.88
C ALA A 54 0.79 -16.33 -5.55
N ARG A 55 0.65 -16.64 -6.86
CA ARG A 55 1.68 -17.37 -7.61
C ARG A 55 2.97 -16.57 -7.76
N LYS A 56 2.89 -15.25 -7.89
CA LYS A 56 4.07 -14.38 -7.91
C LYS A 56 4.80 -14.48 -6.57
N THR A 57 4.06 -14.42 -5.46
CA THR A 57 4.61 -14.56 -4.11
C THR A 57 5.26 -15.93 -3.92
N TYR A 58 4.60 -17.00 -4.38
CA TYR A 58 5.16 -18.36 -4.37
C TYR A 58 6.52 -18.41 -5.07
N TYR A 59 6.61 -17.96 -6.32
CA TYR A 59 7.89 -17.99 -7.06
C TYR A 59 8.99 -17.15 -6.42
N ARG A 60 8.64 -16.03 -5.77
CA ARG A 60 9.58 -15.24 -4.98
C ARG A 60 10.11 -16.04 -3.79
N LEU A 61 9.21 -16.68 -3.03
CA LEU A 61 9.56 -17.44 -1.83
C LEU A 61 10.35 -18.72 -2.15
N THR A 62 10.09 -19.34 -3.30
CA THR A 62 10.82 -20.52 -3.76
C THR A 62 12.08 -20.18 -4.58
N HIS A 63 12.42 -18.90 -4.69
CA HIS A 63 13.57 -18.40 -5.46
C HIS A 63 13.62 -18.96 -6.90
N THR A 64 12.45 -19.15 -7.52
CA THR A 64 12.38 -19.69 -8.88
C THR A 64 12.97 -18.69 -9.88
N PRO A 65 13.90 -19.11 -10.75
CA PRO A 65 14.51 -18.22 -11.72
C PRO A 65 13.47 -17.62 -12.68
N PRO A 66 13.61 -16.34 -13.05
CA PRO A 66 12.76 -15.72 -14.05
C PRO A 66 12.99 -16.34 -15.44
N THR A 67 11.90 -16.49 -16.20
CA THR A 67 11.92 -17.14 -17.52
C THR A 67 12.16 -16.16 -18.68
N ASP A 68 11.97 -14.86 -18.48
CA ASP A 68 12.10 -13.81 -19.50
C ASP A 68 13.02 -12.68 -19.01
N ILE A 69 14.27 -12.76 -19.42
CA ILE A 69 15.35 -11.84 -19.01
C ILE A 69 15.17 -10.46 -19.66
N SER A 70 14.61 -10.39 -20.87
CA SER A 70 14.41 -9.11 -21.57
C SER A 70 13.42 -8.21 -20.83
N ARG A 71 12.38 -8.82 -20.26
CA ARG A 71 11.38 -8.14 -19.46
C ARG A 71 11.93 -7.71 -18.09
N MET A 72 12.98 -8.37 -17.58
CA MET A 72 13.62 -7.96 -16.33
C MET A 72 14.28 -6.58 -16.45
N ALA A 73 15.04 -6.33 -17.53
CA ALA A 73 15.69 -5.02 -17.72
C ALA A 73 14.68 -3.86 -17.74
N HIS A 74 13.54 -4.07 -18.40
CA HIS A 74 12.45 -3.09 -18.38
C HIS A 74 11.83 -2.91 -16.98
N GLN A 75 11.67 -4.00 -16.22
CA GLN A 75 11.17 -3.92 -14.84
C GLN A 75 12.16 -3.20 -13.92
N GLU A 76 13.46 -3.47 -14.03
CA GLU A 76 14.51 -2.81 -13.26
C GLU A 76 14.52 -1.30 -13.51
N ASN A 77 14.38 -0.88 -14.77
CA ASN A 77 14.27 0.54 -15.11
C ASN A 77 13.06 1.18 -14.42
N ARG A 78 11.90 0.51 -14.42
CA ARG A 78 10.69 1.00 -13.74
C ARG A 78 10.87 1.10 -12.23
N MET A 79 11.53 0.12 -11.61
CA MET A 79 11.83 0.14 -10.17
C MET A 79 12.78 1.28 -9.82
N ARG A 80 13.82 1.51 -10.63
CA ARG A 80 14.76 2.62 -10.45
C ARG A 80 14.09 3.99 -10.57
N GLU A 81 13.23 4.16 -11.57
CA GLU A 81 12.43 5.39 -11.72
C GLU A 81 11.46 5.59 -10.55
N GLY A 82 10.87 4.51 -10.03
CA GLY A 82 10.02 4.56 -8.84
C GLY A 82 10.78 5.11 -7.63
N LYS A 83 11.95 4.54 -7.35
CA LYS A 83 12.83 4.98 -6.26
C LYS A 83 13.27 6.44 -6.41
N ALA A 84 13.65 6.86 -7.61
CA ALA A 84 14.00 8.26 -7.87
C ALA A 84 12.82 9.22 -7.62
N SER A 85 11.60 8.79 -7.96
CA SER A 85 10.40 9.55 -7.64
C SER A 85 10.15 9.63 -6.13
N GLU A 86 10.39 8.54 -5.40
CA GLU A 86 10.24 8.49 -3.94
C GLU A 86 11.23 9.41 -3.22
N GLU A 87 12.48 9.42 -3.68
CA GLU A 87 13.51 10.33 -3.20
C GLU A 87 13.11 11.79 -3.43
N GLN A 88 12.61 12.13 -4.62
CA GLN A 88 12.18 13.50 -4.92
C GLN A 88 11.05 13.99 -4.00
N VAL A 89 10.00 13.17 -3.81
CA VAL A 89 8.88 13.52 -2.93
C VAL A 89 9.35 13.67 -1.48
N THR A 90 10.28 12.83 -1.05
CA THR A 90 10.91 12.93 0.28
C THR A 90 11.70 14.23 0.46
N GLU A 91 12.47 14.66 -0.54
CA GLU A 91 13.19 15.93 -0.49
C GLU A 91 12.23 17.14 -0.47
N ASP A 92 11.12 17.07 -1.19
CA ASP A 92 10.11 18.13 -1.16
C ASP A 92 9.40 18.19 0.21
N ALA A 93 9.14 17.05 0.85
CA ALA A 93 8.64 16.98 2.23
C ALA A 93 9.63 17.57 3.25
N LYS A 94 10.94 17.35 3.07
CA LYS A 94 11.99 17.98 3.91
C LYS A 94 11.99 19.50 3.77
N LYS A 95 11.91 20.02 2.54
CA LYS A 95 11.82 21.48 2.29
C LYS A 95 10.57 22.09 2.90
N ALA A 96 9.45 21.38 2.85
CA ALA A 96 8.20 21.80 3.49
C ALA A 96 8.23 21.70 5.02
N GLY A 97 9.23 21.03 5.60
CA GLY A 97 9.37 20.85 7.04
C GLY A 97 8.38 19.88 7.65
N ILE A 98 7.81 18.96 6.86
CA ILE A 98 6.85 17.93 7.32
C ILE A 98 7.47 16.53 7.42
N TYR A 99 8.70 16.37 6.94
CA TYR A 99 9.43 15.10 6.96
C TYR A 99 9.82 14.68 8.37
N LEU A 100 9.61 13.40 8.71
CA LEU A 100 10.12 12.79 9.95
C LEU A 100 11.08 11.65 9.66
N ALA A 101 10.66 10.68 8.83
CA ALA A 101 11.46 9.52 8.47
C ALA A 101 11.08 8.98 7.09
N ASN A 102 11.98 8.23 6.45
CA ASN A 102 11.71 7.40 5.29
C ASN A 102 12.31 6.01 5.47
N ASN A 103 11.84 5.05 4.67
CA ASN A 103 12.29 3.66 4.68
C ASN A 103 12.17 3.02 6.09
N VAL A 104 11.02 3.20 6.74
CA VAL A 104 10.83 2.72 8.12
C VAL A 104 10.53 1.22 8.10
N PRO A 105 11.45 0.36 8.57
CA PRO A 105 11.22 -1.07 8.55
C PRO A 105 10.14 -1.45 9.56
N PHE A 106 9.30 -2.41 9.21
CA PHE A 106 8.41 -3.03 10.17
C PHE A 106 8.34 -4.54 9.97
N HIS A 107 8.08 -5.23 11.09
CA HIS A 107 7.98 -6.66 11.14
C HIS A 107 6.92 -7.05 12.18
N LYS A 108 5.98 -7.91 11.79
CA LYS A 108 4.91 -8.35 12.67
C LYS A 108 4.44 -9.75 12.29
N PHE A 109 4.23 -10.57 13.30
CA PHE A 109 3.48 -11.82 13.16
C PHE A 109 2.00 -11.57 13.47
N PHE A 110 1.14 -12.06 12.58
CA PHE A 110 -0.30 -12.18 12.74
C PHE A 110 -0.62 -13.68 12.82
N GLY A 111 -0.67 -14.23 14.03
CA GLY A 111 -0.68 -15.67 14.22
C GLY A 111 0.64 -16.31 13.77
N ASP A 112 0.57 -17.28 12.87
CA ASP A 112 1.71 -17.96 12.25
C ASP A 112 2.21 -17.27 10.98
N VAL A 113 1.53 -16.22 10.51
CA VAL A 113 1.91 -15.47 9.32
C VAL A 113 2.80 -14.29 9.70
N GLY A 114 4.06 -14.33 9.30
CA GLY A 114 4.98 -13.21 9.44
C GLY A 114 4.91 -12.25 8.25
N ILE A 115 4.71 -10.96 8.54
CA ILE A 115 4.72 -9.87 7.57
C ILE A 115 5.93 -8.99 7.83
N SER A 116 6.67 -8.68 6.77
CA SER A 116 7.79 -7.74 6.81
C SER A 116 7.75 -6.82 5.62
N GLY A 117 7.99 -5.54 5.87
CA GLY A 117 8.08 -4.54 4.83
C GLY A 117 8.74 -3.27 5.31
N GLU A 118 8.60 -2.25 4.49
CA GLU A 118 9.16 -0.94 4.69
C GLU A 118 8.06 0.07 4.37
N ILE A 119 7.88 1.05 5.25
CA ILE A 119 7.00 2.18 5.01
C ILE A 119 7.83 3.24 4.27
N ASP A 120 7.35 3.69 3.12
CA ASP A 120 8.11 4.61 2.27
C ASP A 120 8.47 5.89 3.04
N ALA A 121 7.50 6.50 3.74
CA ALA A 121 7.77 7.63 4.63
C ALA A 121 6.80 7.80 5.80
N VAL A 122 7.22 8.58 6.79
CA VAL A 122 6.40 9.10 7.88
C VAL A 122 6.53 10.61 7.89
N TYR A 123 5.40 11.30 7.80
CA TYR A 123 5.32 12.76 7.80
C TYR A 123 4.48 13.26 8.98
N SER A 124 4.55 14.56 9.26
CA SER A 124 3.70 15.25 10.24
C SER A 124 2.77 16.24 9.54
N THR A 125 1.54 16.41 10.02
CA THR A 125 0.61 17.41 9.48
C THR A 125 1.05 18.85 9.72
N GLY A 126 2.03 19.07 10.60
CA GLY A 126 2.54 20.39 10.94
C GLY A 126 4.03 20.36 11.25
N ARG A 127 4.70 21.47 10.96
CA ARG A 127 6.15 21.62 11.12
C ARG A 127 6.64 21.51 12.58
N CYS A 128 5.77 21.80 13.55
CA CYS A 128 6.13 21.93 14.97
C CYS A 128 5.07 21.30 15.91
N GLY A 129 4.58 20.08 15.62
CA GLY A 129 3.66 19.36 16.52
C GLY A 129 2.32 18.99 15.90
N GLY A 130 2.36 18.48 14.65
CA GLY A 130 1.19 17.89 14.01
C GLY A 130 0.97 16.43 14.41
N VAL A 131 -0.04 15.82 13.80
CA VAL A 131 -0.28 14.38 13.89
C VAL A 131 0.61 13.69 12.88
N ASN A 132 1.33 12.65 13.32
CA ASN A 132 2.20 11.88 12.46
C ASN A 132 1.39 10.85 11.66
N TYR A 133 1.78 10.60 10.42
CA TYR A 133 1.05 9.67 9.54
C TYR A 133 2.00 8.93 8.61
N VAL A 134 1.60 7.70 8.25
CA VAL A 134 2.33 6.91 7.25
C VAL A 134 2.06 7.43 5.84
N VAL A 135 3.06 7.36 4.98
CA VAL A 135 2.94 7.70 3.57
C VAL A 135 3.40 6.52 2.73
N GLU A 136 2.52 6.08 1.83
CA GLU A 136 2.82 5.11 0.80
C GLU A 136 2.90 5.85 -0.54
N GLN A 137 4.05 5.80 -1.19
CA GLN A 137 4.33 6.52 -2.42
C GLN A 137 4.25 5.56 -3.60
N LYS A 138 3.57 5.99 -4.66
CA LYS A 138 3.39 5.22 -5.88
C LYS A 138 3.71 6.08 -7.08
N SER A 139 4.53 5.54 -7.96
CA SER A 139 4.71 6.09 -9.29
C SER A 139 3.88 5.30 -10.31
N ILE A 140 3.21 6.03 -11.20
CA ILE A 140 2.46 5.44 -12.30
C ILE A 140 2.99 5.96 -13.63
N TYR A 141 2.56 5.31 -14.71
CA TYR A 141 2.83 5.75 -16.06
C TYR A 141 1.75 5.19 -16.99
N GLY A 142 1.34 6.01 -17.94
CA GLY A 142 0.45 5.63 -19.02
C GLY A 142 -1.00 6.09 -18.82
N TYR A 143 -1.62 6.45 -19.93
CA TYR A 143 -2.95 7.08 -20.01
C TYR A 143 -4.05 6.34 -19.22
N TYR A 144 -4.09 5.00 -19.28
CA TYR A 144 -5.11 4.23 -18.56
C TYR A 144 -4.94 4.29 -17.04
N ALA A 145 -3.69 4.21 -16.55
CA ALA A 145 -3.41 4.32 -15.12
C ALA A 145 -3.77 5.71 -14.60
N GLN A 146 -3.47 6.75 -15.38
CA GLN A 146 -3.80 8.13 -15.08
C GLN A 146 -5.33 8.32 -14.96
N LYS A 147 -6.08 7.85 -15.97
CA LYS A 147 -7.54 7.93 -16.01
C LYS A 147 -8.21 7.21 -14.83
N ASP A 148 -7.69 6.05 -14.45
CA ASP A 148 -8.29 5.25 -13.38
C ASP A 148 -8.03 5.89 -12.02
N ILE A 149 -6.82 6.41 -11.80
CA ILE A 149 -6.40 6.94 -10.50
C ILE A 149 -6.86 8.38 -10.29
N PHE A 150 -6.67 9.27 -11.27
CA PHE A 150 -7.05 10.68 -11.15
C PHE A 150 -8.46 10.98 -11.70
N GLY A 151 -9.10 9.99 -12.33
CA GLY A 151 -10.44 10.14 -12.88
C GLY A 151 -10.49 10.83 -14.24
N ARG A 152 -11.71 11.16 -14.70
CA ARG A 152 -11.92 12.02 -15.88
C ARG A 152 -12.69 13.26 -15.48
N PHE A 153 -12.08 14.43 -15.65
CA PHE A 153 -12.75 15.72 -15.44
C PHE A 153 -13.83 16.03 -16.50
N LEU A 154 -13.82 15.36 -17.66
CA LEU A 154 -14.53 15.84 -18.85
C LEU A 154 -16.03 15.53 -18.95
N HIS A 155 -16.64 14.72 -18.08
CA HIS A 155 -18.11 14.59 -18.05
C HIS A 155 -18.62 14.28 -16.65
N LEU A 156 -19.30 15.27 -16.04
CA LEU A 156 -20.35 15.16 -15.01
C LEU A 156 -20.47 13.75 -14.39
N GLY A 157 -19.62 13.45 -13.41
CA GLY A 157 -19.82 12.34 -12.47
C GLY A 157 -19.33 10.93 -12.86
N SER A 158 -18.61 10.73 -13.97
CA SER A 158 -18.37 9.37 -14.50
C SER A 158 -17.19 8.58 -13.88
N ASN A 159 -16.12 9.21 -13.39
CA ASN A 159 -15.10 8.54 -12.56
C ASN A 159 -14.34 9.59 -11.73
N PRO A 160 -14.54 9.66 -10.41
CA PRO A 160 -13.87 10.66 -9.57
C PRO A 160 -12.40 10.34 -9.27
N GLY A 161 -11.85 9.24 -9.81
CA GLY A 161 -10.51 8.77 -9.50
C GLY A 161 -10.47 8.04 -8.17
N LYS A 162 -9.65 6.99 -8.09
CA LYS A 162 -9.40 6.26 -6.85
C LYS A 162 -8.02 5.61 -6.84
N PRO A 163 -7.37 5.46 -5.67
CA PRO A 163 -6.16 4.66 -5.60
C PRO A 163 -6.48 3.21 -5.97
N ARG A 164 -5.47 2.48 -6.43
CA ARG A 164 -5.64 1.04 -6.70
C ARG A 164 -5.89 0.30 -5.39
N ASP A 165 -6.76 -0.71 -5.43
CA ASP A 165 -7.11 -1.48 -4.24
C ASP A 165 -5.87 -2.10 -3.58
N SER A 166 -4.86 -2.51 -4.36
CA SER A 166 -3.56 -2.98 -3.83
C SER A 166 -2.81 -1.94 -3.00
N TYR A 167 -2.92 -0.65 -3.33
CA TYR A 167 -2.29 0.43 -2.57
C TYR A 167 -3.03 0.61 -1.24
N ILE A 168 -4.37 0.59 -1.29
CA ILE A 168 -5.22 0.66 -0.10
C ILE A 168 -4.89 -0.49 0.86
N MET A 169 -4.79 -1.72 0.35
CA MET A 169 -4.47 -2.89 1.16
C MET A 169 -3.10 -2.79 1.84
N GLN A 170 -2.08 -2.33 1.11
CA GLN A 170 -0.75 -2.13 1.66
C GLN A 170 -0.77 -1.13 2.82
N THR A 171 -1.41 0.03 2.61
CA THR A 171 -1.55 1.07 3.64
C THR A 171 -2.38 0.58 4.84
N ALA A 172 -3.43 -0.20 4.60
CA ALA A 172 -4.27 -0.77 5.65
C ALA A 172 -3.48 -1.70 6.58
N LEU A 173 -2.53 -2.50 6.05
CA LEU A 173 -1.66 -3.33 6.87
C LEU A 173 -0.74 -2.51 7.77
N TYR A 174 -0.22 -1.36 7.29
CA TYR A 174 0.56 -0.46 8.13
C TYR A 174 -0.30 0.13 9.25
N LEU A 175 -1.48 0.63 8.92
CA LEU A 175 -2.37 1.22 9.92
C LEU A 175 -2.80 0.17 10.95
N ARG A 176 -3.05 -1.07 10.54
CA ARG A 176 -3.36 -2.16 11.47
C ARG A 176 -2.16 -2.50 12.37
N TYR A 177 -0.94 -2.43 11.85
CA TYR A 177 0.26 -2.58 12.68
C TYR A 177 0.34 -1.52 13.78
N PHE A 178 0.16 -0.24 13.44
CA PHE A 178 0.21 0.85 14.41
C PHE A 178 -1.02 0.94 15.31
N SER A 179 -2.18 0.38 14.92
CA SER A 179 -3.38 0.38 15.76
C SER A 179 -3.25 -0.47 17.03
N TYR A 180 -2.24 -1.34 17.11
CA TYR A 180 -1.93 -2.09 18.34
C TYR A 180 -1.14 -1.26 19.36
N LEU A 181 -0.63 -0.09 18.99
CA LEU A 181 0.03 0.80 19.92
C LEU A 181 -1.00 1.65 20.69
N PRO A 182 -0.74 1.98 21.97
CA PRO A 182 -1.53 2.98 22.69
C PRO A 182 -1.58 4.30 21.93
N LYS A 183 -2.68 5.05 22.02
CA LYS A 183 -2.84 6.32 21.28
C LYS A 183 -1.88 7.40 21.78
N GLU A 184 -1.40 7.26 23.01
CA GLU A 184 -0.44 8.14 23.67
C GLU A 184 1.00 7.81 23.27
N ASP A 185 1.23 6.67 22.60
CA ASP A 185 2.55 6.28 22.12
C ASP A 185 2.98 7.25 21.00
N PRO A 186 4.17 7.88 21.08
CA PRO A 186 4.65 8.77 20.03
C PRO A 186 4.86 8.09 18.67
N ALA A 187 4.93 6.75 18.62
CA ALA A 187 4.99 5.97 17.40
C ALA A 187 3.59 5.58 16.86
N TYR A 188 2.50 5.95 17.55
CA TYR A 188 1.14 5.74 17.04
C TYR A 188 0.88 6.62 15.82
N LEU A 189 0.46 5.98 14.73
CA LEU A 189 0.15 6.62 13.45
C LEU A 189 -1.35 6.40 13.14
N PRO A 190 -2.23 7.37 13.45
CA PRO A 190 -3.68 7.20 13.39
C PRO A 190 -4.24 7.10 11.97
N PHE A 191 -3.51 7.60 10.97
CA PHE A 191 -3.93 7.58 9.58
C PHE A 191 -2.71 7.52 8.66
N GLY A 192 -2.97 7.36 7.37
CA GLY A 192 -1.96 7.32 6.33
C GLY A 192 -2.41 8.01 5.07
N ALA A 193 -1.49 8.21 4.12
CA ALA A 193 -1.82 8.77 2.83
C ALA A 193 -1.09 8.03 1.71
N ILE A 194 -1.80 7.83 0.60
CA ILE A 194 -1.23 7.27 -0.64
C ILE A 194 -0.91 8.43 -1.57
N TYR A 195 0.37 8.64 -1.83
CA TYR A 195 0.88 9.68 -2.71
C TYR A 195 1.12 9.05 -4.07
N VAL A 196 0.38 9.48 -5.09
CA VAL A 196 0.53 8.95 -6.45
C VAL A 196 1.03 10.02 -7.39
N ARG A 197 2.17 9.74 -8.04
CA ARG A 197 2.75 10.61 -9.05
C ARG A 197 2.74 9.96 -10.42
N ASP A 198 2.26 10.67 -11.43
CA ASP A 198 2.46 10.28 -12.82
C ASP A 198 3.86 10.72 -13.28
N ARG A 199 4.63 9.77 -13.77
CA ARG A 199 5.98 10.03 -14.29
C ARG A 199 5.96 10.71 -15.67
N GLY A 200 4.84 10.66 -16.39
CA GLY A 200 4.70 11.23 -17.73
C GLY A 200 4.54 12.74 -17.75
N ASP A 201 3.68 13.28 -16.88
CA ASP A 201 3.32 14.70 -16.87
C ASP A 201 3.49 15.38 -15.49
N GLY A 202 3.91 14.62 -14.48
CA GLY A 202 4.12 15.13 -13.12
C GLY A 202 2.83 15.33 -12.32
N HIS A 203 1.65 14.92 -12.83
CA HIS A 203 0.42 14.99 -12.04
C HIS A 203 0.59 14.25 -10.71
N PHE A 204 0.04 14.86 -9.67
CA PHE A 204 0.17 14.37 -8.31
C PHE A 204 -1.21 14.27 -7.65
N GLY A 205 -1.47 13.13 -7.02
CA GLY A 205 -2.69 12.87 -6.27
C GLY A 205 -2.36 12.35 -4.88
N VAL A 206 -3.17 12.75 -3.90
CA VAL A 206 -3.07 12.29 -2.52
C VAL A 206 -4.40 11.67 -2.12
N PHE A 207 -4.35 10.50 -1.51
CA PHE A 207 -5.52 9.79 -1.01
C PHE A 207 -5.32 9.44 0.46
N ASP A 208 -6.09 10.08 1.34
CA ASP A 208 -6.05 9.79 2.77
C ASP A 208 -6.68 8.43 3.06
N THR A 209 -6.13 7.74 4.06
CA THR A 209 -6.53 6.40 4.50
C THR A 209 -6.57 6.37 6.02
N TRP A 210 -7.60 5.76 6.59
CA TRP A 210 -7.74 5.56 8.03
C TRP A 210 -8.48 4.25 8.29
N LEU A 211 -8.33 3.71 9.49
CA LEU A 211 -9.15 2.61 9.96
C LEU A 211 -10.41 3.19 10.60
N GLU A 212 -11.58 2.70 10.18
CA GLU A 212 -12.82 3.01 10.88
C GLU A 212 -12.82 2.30 12.25
N PRO A 213 -13.39 2.92 13.30
CA PRO A 213 -13.56 2.26 14.59
C PRO A 213 -14.40 0.98 14.45
N GLU A 214 -14.01 -0.09 15.14
CA GLU A 214 -14.85 -1.28 15.26
C GLU A 214 -16.13 -0.90 16.04
N THR A 215 -17.29 -1.00 15.39
CA THR A 215 -18.63 -0.72 15.97
C THR A 215 -19.22 -1.94 16.63
#